data_AF-A0A1Y3BSH0-F1
#
_entry.id   AF-A0A1Y3BSH0-F1
#
_cell.length_a   1.000
_cell.length_b   1.000
_cell.length_c   1.000
_cell.angle_alpha   90.00
_cell.angle_beta   90.00
_cell.angle_gamma   90.00
#
_symmetry.space_group_name_H-M   'P 1'
#
loop_
_entity.id
_entity.type
_entity.pdbx_description
1 polymer ?
#
loop_
_entity_poly.entity_id
_entity_poly.type
_entity_poly.pdbx_seq_one_letter_code
_entity_poly.pdbx_strand_id
1 'polypeptide(L)' 'MDLKEALPTVKICQTLGLHQLPHKQWHVQSSNAITGEGIQEGIDWLLVQLANNKKQQQQNSNNSNHQ' A
#
# COMPACT_ATOMS: atom_id res chain seq x y z
N MET A 1 3.60 7.35 18.01
CA MET A 1 2.61 6.27 17.77
C MET A 1 1.62 6.24 18.94
N ASP A 2 0.35 6.55 18.68
CA ASP A 2 -0.63 7.09 19.65
C ASP A 2 -1.04 6.22 20.85
N LEU A 3 -0.74 4.91 20.86
CA LEU A 3 -1.12 4.04 21.98
C LEU A 3 0.01 3.04 22.31
N LYS A 4 0.28 2.84 23.61
CA LYS A 4 1.24 1.81 24.08
C LYS A 4 0.82 0.37 23.72
N GLU A 5 -0.45 0.17 23.35
CA GLU A 5 -1.02 -1.12 22.91
C GLU A 5 -1.27 -1.18 21.39
N ALA A 6 -0.67 -0.27 20.61
CA ALA A 6 -0.74 -0.36 19.16
C ALA A 6 -0.17 -1.71 18.70
N LEU A 7 -1.01 -2.50 18.01
CA LEU A 7 -0.63 -3.82 17.50
C LEU A 7 0.59 -3.68 16.59
N PRO A 8 1.64 -4.50 16.78
CA PRO A 8 2.79 -4.49 15.90
C PRO A 8 2.36 -4.78 14.45
N THR A 9 2.98 -4.09 13.50
CA THR A 9 2.71 -4.21 12.07
C THR A 9 2.61 -5.66 11.59
N VAL A 10 3.44 -6.55 12.14
CA VAL A 10 3.43 -7.99 11.83
C VAL A 10 2.10 -8.69 12.18
N LYS A 11 1.48 -8.34 13.32
CA LYS A 11 0.19 -8.91 13.72
C LYS A 11 -0.96 -8.35 12.88
N ILE A 12 -0.89 -7.08 12.49
CA ILE A 12 -1.89 -6.48 11.60
C ILE A 12 -1.87 -7.18 10.23
N CYS A 13 -0.67 -7.41 9.68
CA CYS A 13 -0.52 -8.13 8.40
C CYS A 13 -1.06 -9.56 8.43
N GLN A 14 -0.88 -10.26 9.56
CA GLN A 14 -1.41 -11.61 9.75
C GLN A 14 -2.93 -11.62 9.94
N THR A 15 -3.47 -10.75 10.81
CA THR A 15 -4.92 -10.67 11.08
C THR A 15 -5.72 -10.25 9.85
N LEU A 16 -5.20 -9.32 9.04
CA LEU A 16 -5.85 -8.85 7.82
C LEU A 16 -5.64 -9.78 6.62
N GLY A 17 -4.89 -10.88 6.79
CA GLY A 17 -4.66 -11.85 5.72
C GLY A 17 -3.92 -11.28 4.51
N LEU A 18 -3.09 -10.25 4.68
CA LEU A 18 -2.43 -9.56 3.57
C LEU A 18 -1.50 -10.48 2.74
N HIS A 19 -1.02 -11.57 3.35
CA HIS A 19 -0.26 -12.63 2.66
C HIS A 19 -1.09 -13.42 1.63
N GLN A 20 -2.43 -13.37 1.70
CA GLN A 20 -3.33 -14.07 0.78
C GLN A 20 -3.74 -13.20 -0.42
N LEU A 21 -3.16 -12.01 -0.59
CA LEU A 21 -3.44 -11.09 -1.69
C LEU A 21 -2.28 -11.09 -2.71
N PRO A 22 -2.15 -12.11 -3.58
CA PRO A 22 -1.02 -12.25 -4.49
C PRO A 22 -0.94 -11.16 -5.57
N HIS A 23 -2.02 -10.40 -5.80
CA HIS A 23 -2.11 -9.39 -6.85
C HIS A 23 -2.35 -7.96 -6.34
N LYS A 24 -2.24 -7.71 -5.02
CA LYS A 24 -2.40 -6.37 -4.46
C LYS A 24 -1.19 -6.01 -3.61
N GLN A 25 -0.53 -4.92 -3.99
CA GLN A 25 0.51 -4.29 -3.20
C GLN A 25 -0.11 -3.71 -1.93
N TRP A 26 0.48 -3.97 -0.78
CA TRP A 26 0.03 -3.47 0.52
C TRP A 26 1.19 -2.81 1.27
N HIS A 27 0.87 -1.84 2.12
CA HIS A 27 1.82 -1.14 2.98
C HIS A 27 1.13 -0.77 4.27
N VAL A 28 1.85 -0.96 5.38
CA VAL A 28 1.35 -0.61 6.70
C VAL A 28 2.27 0.48 7.23
N GLN A 29 1.73 1.69 7.31
CA GLN A 29 2.42 2.84 7.84
C GLN A 29 1.90 3.15 9.24
N SER A 30 2.83 3.20 10.18
CA SER A 30 2.59 3.74 11.52
C SER A 30 2.32 5.23 11.42
N SER A 31 1.21 5.71 11.97
CA SER A 31 0.90 7.15 12.00
C SER A 31 0.37 7.61 13.36
N ASN A 32 0.43 8.92 13.58
CA ASN A 32 -0.22 9.60 14.69
C ASN A 32 -1.10 10.72 14.14
N ALA A 33 -2.41 10.64 14.40
CA ALA A 33 -3.38 11.55 13.80
C ALA A 33 -3.37 12.96 14.42
N ILE A 34 -2.84 13.07 15.65
CA ILE A 34 -2.78 14.33 16.39
C ILE A 34 -1.54 15.15 15.97
N THR A 35 -0.40 14.48 15.79
CA THR A 35 0.86 15.12 15.37
C THR A 35 1.02 15.14 13.85
N GLY A 36 0.24 14.34 13.11
CA GLY A 36 0.33 14.21 11.66
C GLY A 36 1.50 13.35 11.16
N GLU A 37 2.25 12.73 12.07
CA GLU A 37 3.39 11.87 11.73
C GLU A 37 2.93 10.60 10.99
N GLY A 38 3.67 10.18 9.96
CA GLY A 38 3.39 8.96 9.22
C GLY A 38 2.29 9.08 8.15
N ILE A 39 1.56 10.20 8.10
CA ILE A 39 0.52 10.43 7.09
C ILE A 39 1.14 10.71 5.72
N GLN A 40 2.13 11.61 5.67
CA GLN A 40 2.77 12.01 4.41
C GLN A 40 3.45 10.79 3.75
N GLU A 41 4.16 9.98 4.54
CA GLU A 41 4.86 8.78 4.08
C GLU A 41 3.89 7.73 3.54
N GLY A 42 2.73 7.57 4.20
CA GLY A 42 1.66 6.69 3.74
C GLY A 42 1.04 7.15 2.41
N ILE A 43 0.86 8.46 2.25
CA ILE A 43 0.35 9.07 1.01
C ILE A 43 1.38 8.94 -0.11
N ASP A 44 2.65 9.20 0.15
CA ASP A 44 3.72 9.08 -0.85
C ASP A 44 3.82 7.65 -1.39
N TRP A 45 3.72 6.65 -0.51
CA TRP A 45 3.66 5.26 -0.94
C TRP A 45 2.44 4.99 -1.83
N LEU A 46 1.26 5.47 -1.45
CA LEU A 46 0.03 5.30 -2.24
C LEU A 46 0.16 5.93 -3.63
N LEU A 47 0.75 7.13 -3.74
CA LEU A 47 0.99 7.80 -5.01
C LEU A 47 1.91 6.98 -5.92
N VAL A 48 2.98 6.40 -5.37
CA VAL A 48 3.89 5.50 -6.11
C VAL A 48 3.14 4.26 -6.62
N GLN A 49 2.31 3.63 -5.78
CA GLN A 49 1.54 2.45 -6.22
C GLN A 49 0.53 2.78 -7.32
N LEU A 50 -0.17 3.91 -7.21
CA LEU A 50 -1.12 4.36 -8.23
C LEU A 50 -0.42 4.65 -9.57
N ALA A 51 0.75 5.29 -9.54
CA ALA A 51 1.56 5.54 -10.73
C ALA A 51 2.00 4.22 -11.40
N ASN A 52 2.41 3.23 -10.60
CA ASN A 52 2.82 1.91 -11.09
C ASN A 52 1.64 1.13 -11.69
N ASN A 53 0.46 1.17 -11.06
CA ASN A 53 -0.75 0.52 -11.57
C ASN A 53 -1.21 1.12 -12.91
N LYS A 54 -1.11 2.44 -13.08
CA LYS A 54 -1.41 3.10 -14.38
C LYS A 54 -0.46 2.65 -15.49
N LYS A 55 0.84 2.53 -15.21
CA LYS A 55 1.83 2.02 -16.18
C LYS A 55 1.54 0.58 -16.61
N GLN A 56 1.16 -0.28 -15.67
CA GLN A 56 0.81 -1.68 -15.98
C GLN A 56 -0.42 -1.78 -16.90
N GLN A 57 -1.45 -0.95 -16.68
CA GLN A 57 -2.63 -0.94 -17.55
C GLN A 57 -2.30 -0.47 -18.97
N GLN A 58 -1.44 0.54 -19.11
CA GLN A 58 -1.08 1.10 -20.42
C GLN A 58 -0.19 0.16 -21.25
N GLN A 59 0.69 -0.61 -20.60
CA GLN A 59 1.47 -1.65 -21.29
C GLN A 59 0.62 -2.82 -21.76
N ASN A 60 -0.43 -3.19 -21.00
CA ASN A 60 -1.30 -4.30 -21.37
C ASN A 60 -2.14 -3.98 -22.63
N SER A 61 -2.58 -2.73 -22.79
CA SER A 61 -3.33 -2.28 -23.98
C SER A 61 -2.46 -2.18 -25.25
N ASN A 62 -1.16 -1.90 -25.12
CA ASN A 62 -0.27 -1.77 -26.28
C ASN A 62 0.13 -3.14 -26.87
N ASN A 63 0.11 -4.21 -26.08
CA ASN A 63 0.47 -5.55 -26.53
C ASN A 63 -0.67 -6.28 -27.25
N SER A 64 -1.90 -5.76 -27.23
CA SER A 64 -3.07 -6.35 -27.87
C SER A 64 -3.21 -5.98 -29.36
N ASN A 65 -2.41 -5.02 -29.86
CA ASN A 65 -2.49 -4.53 -31.24
C ASN A 65 -1.39 -5.11 -32.16
N HIS A 66 -0.79 -6.25 -31.81
CA HIS A 66 0.25 -6.89 -32.63
C HIS A 66 0.07 -8.40 -32.85
N GLN A 67 -1.17 -8.90 -32.74
CA GLN A 67 -1.56 -10.19 -33.32
C GLN A 67 -2.55 -9.98 -34.45
#